data_AF-A0A5B9R0I7-F1
#
_entry.id   AF-A0A5B9R0I7-F1
#
_cell.length_a   1.000
_cell.length_b   1.000
_cell.length_c   1.000
_cell.angle_alpha   90.00
_cell.angle_beta   90.00
_cell.angle_gamma   90.00
#
_symmetry.space_group_name_H-M   'P 1'
#
loop_
_entity.id
_entity.type
_entity.pdbx_description
1 polymer ?
#
loop_
_entity_poly.entity_id
_entity_poly.type
_entity_poly.pdbx_seq_one_letter_code
_entity_poly.pdbx_strand_id
1 'polypeptide(L)'
;MAHRREPIPVVPIVAVISRYQEARDWAMTRLTERFGEIAECSEPQAFEASGYYDREMGEELQKQFVRFQPPTDPVKLATWKIWTNQLEAEFAAQFVSPAVPAESRPLNLDPGYVTEAKLVLATTKDRDHRIYLCDGIYAEVTLSYTGRRWTSHRWTYPDYRTELAIAFVERCRLQLREHLPGWQRKVLE
;
A
#
# COMPACT_ATOMS: atom_id res chain seq x y z
N MET A 1 -19.95 -19.38 -23.49
CA MET A 1 -18.64 -19.59 -22.82
C MET A 1 -18.04 -18.22 -22.59
N ALA A 2 -17.64 -17.87 -21.36
CA ALA A 2 -17.05 -16.55 -21.10
C ALA A 2 -15.62 -16.49 -21.64
N HIS A 3 -15.31 -15.47 -22.43
CA HIS A 3 -13.95 -15.25 -22.95
C HIS A 3 -13.08 -14.62 -21.86
N ARG A 4 -11.86 -15.15 -21.68
CA ARG A 4 -10.85 -14.55 -20.81
C ARG A 4 -10.43 -13.21 -21.41
N ARG A 5 -10.15 -12.23 -20.53
CA ARG A 5 -9.64 -10.91 -20.91
C ARG A 5 -8.41 -10.66 -20.06
N GLU A 6 -7.45 -9.94 -20.62
CA GLU A 6 -6.32 -9.43 -19.85
C GLU A 6 -6.82 -8.48 -18.75
N PRO A 7 -6.19 -8.49 -17.56
CA PRO A 7 -6.54 -7.57 -16.50
C PRO A 7 -6.20 -6.13 -16.93
N ILE A 8 -7.03 -5.19 -16.49
CA ILE A 8 -6.71 -3.77 -16.61
C ILE A 8 -5.52 -3.48 -15.68
N PRO A 9 -4.46 -2.79 -16.14
CA PRO A 9 -3.36 -2.37 -15.28
C PRO A 9 -3.83 -1.59 -14.06
N VAL A 10 -3.06 -1.68 -12.97
CA VAL A 10 -3.40 -1.08 -11.68
C VAL A 10 -2.30 -0.13 -11.23
N VAL A 11 -2.64 0.88 -10.42
CA VAL A 11 -1.65 1.79 -9.84
C VAL A 11 -1.05 1.13 -8.61
N PRO A 12 0.25 0.77 -8.60
CA PRO A 12 0.88 0.16 -7.45
C PRO A 12 1.03 1.20 -6.34
N ILE A 13 0.79 0.77 -5.10
CA ILE A 13 1.03 1.59 -3.93
C ILE A 13 1.73 0.79 -2.83
N VAL A 14 2.41 1.50 -1.93
CA VAL A 14 2.92 0.94 -0.67
C VAL A 14 2.64 1.93 0.44
N ALA A 15 2.09 1.45 1.56
CA ALA A 15 2.13 2.19 2.81
C ALA A 15 3.43 1.86 3.54
N VAL A 16 4.26 2.88 3.76
CA VAL A 16 5.56 2.80 4.43
C VAL A 16 5.38 3.31 5.85
N ILE A 17 5.60 2.45 6.85
CA ILE A 17 5.36 2.75 8.26
C ILE A 17 6.63 2.55 9.07
N SER A 18 7.07 3.60 9.74
CA SER A 18 8.17 3.58 10.71
C SER A 18 8.12 4.85 11.54
N ARG A 19 8.68 4.84 12.76
CA ARG A 19 8.98 6.08 13.49
C ARG A 19 10.25 6.77 13.00
N TYR A 20 11.14 6.06 12.32
CA TYR A 20 12.43 6.58 11.86
C TYR A 20 12.35 7.11 10.43
N GLN A 21 12.75 8.36 10.22
CA GLN A 21 12.82 8.95 8.89
C GLN A 21 13.78 8.19 7.98
N GLU A 22 14.96 7.82 8.48
CA GLU A 22 15.96 7.05 7.72
C GLU A 22 15.42 5.70 7.21
N ALA A 23 14.56 5.04 7.97
CA ALA A 23 13.91 3.80 7.55
C ALA A 23 12.94 4.01 6.40
N ARG A 24 12.18 5.12 6.44
CA ARG A 24 11.24 5.49 5.37
C ARG A 24 12.00 5.90 4.10
N ASP A 25 13.06 6.68 4.22
CA ASP A 25 13.90 7.11 3.09
C ASP A 25 14.60 5.91 2.42
N TRP A 26 15.15 5.01 3.24
CA TRP A 26 15.73 3.76 2.77
C TRP A 26 14.69 2.93 2.00
N ALA A 27 13.49 2.77 2.57
CA ALA A 27 12.40 2.04 1.92
C ALA A 27 12.03 2.65 0.58
N MET A 28 11.86 3.98 0.50
CA MET A 28 11.53 4.66 -0.76
C MET A 28 12.55 4.38 -1.84
N THR A 29 13.84 4.40 -1.51
CA THR A 29 14.91 4.10 -2.47
C THR A 29 14.79 2.64 -2.95
N ARG A 30 14.68 1.68 -2.02
CA ARG A 30 14.59 0.25 -2.37
C ARG A 30 13.35 -0.07 -3.18
N LEU A 31 12.19 0.50 -2.84
CA LEU A 31 10.91 0.20 -3.49
C LEU A 31 10.92 0.48 -5.01
N THR A 32 11.74 1.44 -5.47
CA THR A 32 11.87 1.74 -6.90
C THR A 32 12.41 0.58 -7.73
N GLU A 33 13.15 -0.36 -7.12
CA GLU A 33 13.74 -1.52 -7.79
C GLU A 33 12.69 -2.46 -8.42
N ARG A 34 11.47 -2.51 -7.86
CA ARG A 34 10.40 -3.42 -8.34
C ARG A 34 9.08 -2.77 -8.67
N PHE A 35 8.76 -1.64 -8.04
CA PHE A 35 7.48 -0.97 -8.28
C PHE A 35 7.52 0.04 -9.43
N GLY A 36 8.72 0.49 -9.83
CA GLY A 36 8.91 1.57 -10.80
C GLY A 36 9.25 2.89 -10.13
N GLU A 37 9.15 3.99 -10.86
CA GLU A 37 9.44 5.33 -10.34
C GLU A 37 8.37 5.75 -9.33
N ILE A 38 8.78 6.44 -8.26
CA ILE A 38 7.83 7.08 -7.33
C ILE A 38 7.18 8.25 -8.06
N ALA A 39 5.87 8.15 -8.29
CA ALA A 39 5.10 9.22 -8.92
C ALA A 39 4.60 10.25 -7.90
N GLU A 40 4.36 9.82 -6.66
CA GLU A 40 3.94 10.67 -5.54
C GLU A 40 4.19 9.94 -4.22
N CYS A 41 4.64 10.69 -3.23
CA CYS A 41 4.71 10.29 -1.84
C CYS A 41 3.90 11.30 -1.01
N SER A 42 3.08 10.81 -0.07
CA SER A 42 2.42 11.70 0.89
C SER A 42 3.40 12.23 1.92
N GLU A 43 3.04 13.35 2.54
CA GLU A 43 3.64 13.76 3.81
C GLU A 43 3.50 12.65 4.87
N PRO A 44 4.44 12.52 5.82
CA PRO A 44 4.31 11.64 6.97
C PRO A 44 3.07 12.00 7.81
N GLN A 45 2.32 10.98 8.20
CA GLN A 45 1.13 11.12 9.04
C GLN A 45 1.22 10.18 10.23
N ALA A 46 0.66 10.58 11.38
CA ALA A 46 0.58 9.70 12.54
C ALA A 46 -0.13 8.38 12.18
N PHE A 47 0.48 7.27 12.55
CA PHE A 47 -0.06 5.94 12.36
C PHE A 47 -0.63 5.41 13.68
N GLU A 48 -1.94 5.51 13.82
CA GLU A 48 -2.64 5.02 14.99
C GLU A 48 -3.04 3.55 14.82
N ALA A 49 -2.38 2.67 15.59
CA ALA A 49 -2.66 1.24 15.61
C ALA A 49 -2.99 0.71 17.01
N SER A 50 -3.48 1.58 17.90
CA SER A 50 -3.92 1.24 19.27
C SER A 50 -2.88 0.41 20.04
N GLY A 51 -1.60 0.73 19.90
CA GLY A 51 -0.49 0.06 20.58
C GLY A 51 -0.12 -1.33 20.04
N TYR A 52 -0.77 -1.80 18.97
CA TYR A 52 -0.54 -3.15 18.43
C TYR A 52 0.92 -3.39 18.01
N TYR A 53 1.62 -2.34 17.57
CA TYR A 53 2.99 -2.42 17.06
C TYR A 53 4.07 -2.01 18.06
N ASP A 54 3.71 -1.46 19.23
CA ASP A 54 4.66 -0.78 20.13
C ASP A 54 5.83 -1.68 20.53
N ARG A 55 5.55 -2.97 20.78
CA ARG A 55 6.58 -3.95 21.16
C ARG A 55 7.60 -4.23 20.07
N GLU A 56 7.19 -4.17 18.80
CA GLU A 56 8.03 -4.56 17.67
C GLU A 56 8.61 -3.35 16.93
N MET A 57 7.94 -2.20 16.96
CA MET A 57 8.24 -1.02 16.15
C MET A 57 8.42 0.28 16.96
N GLY A 58 8.14 0.24 18.26
CA GLY A 58 8.10 1.43 19.11
C GLY A 58 6.85 2.29 18.89
N GLU A 59 6.83 3.43 19.57
CA GLU A 59 5.71 4.38 19.57
C GLU A 59 5.90 5.48 18.51
N GLU A 60 4.90 6.35 18.35
CA GLU A 60 4.93 7.52 17.45
C GLU A 60 5.22 7.15 15.99
N LEU A 61 4.67 6.03 15.55
CA LEU A 61 4.80 5.57 14.18
C LEU A 61 4.23 6.61 13.20
N GLN A 62 4.94 6.78 12.09
CA GLN A 62 4.47 7.59 10.97
C GLN A 62 4.26 6.70 9.75
N LYS A 63 3.21 7.00 9.00
CA LYS A 63 2.87 6.35 7.73
C LYS A 63 3.03 7.34 6.59
N GLN A 64 3.60 6.86 5.49
CA GLN A 64 3.60 7.54 4.20
C GLN A 64 3.00 6.63 3.15
N PHE A 65 2.11 7.18 2.33
CA PHE A 65 1.61 6.48 1.15
C PHE A 65 2.46 6.84 -0.05
N VAL A 66 2.91 5.82 -0.77
CA VAL A 66 3.72 5.98 -1.98
C VAL A 66 3.00 5.32 -3.13
N ARG A 67 2.85 6.01 -4.26
CA ARG A 67 2.36 5.43 -5.51
C ARG A 67 3.45 5.45 -6.57
N PHE A 68 3.39 4.46 -7.44
CA PHE A 68 4.42 4.22 -8.44
C PHE A 68 3.85 4.32 -9.85
N GLN A 69 4.75 4.54 -10.82
CA GLN A 69 4.45 4.52 -12.24
C GLN A 69 5.46 3.69 -13.02
N PRO A 70 5.04 3.09 -14.16
CA PRO A 70 3.70 3.12 -14.74
C PRO A 70 2.71 2.17 -14.02
N PRO A 71 1.39 2.25 -14.32
CA PRO A 71 0.46 1.18 -13.95
C PRO A 71 0.96 -0.19 -14.42
N THR A 72 0.67 -1.24 -13.65
CA THR A 72 1.27 -2.56 -13.88
C THR A 72 0.25 -3.69 -13.70
N ASP A 73 0.67 -4.93 -13.95
CA ASP A 73 -0.19 -6.10 -13.85
C ASP A 73 -0.53 -6.42 -12.38
N PRO A 74 -1.83 -6.54 -12.00
CA PRO A 74 -2.23 -6.89 -10.64
C PRO A 74 -1.77 -8.28 -10.18
N VAL A 75 -1.37 -9.19 -11.08
CA VAL A 75 -0.85 -10.52 -10.73
C VAL A 75 0.37 -10.44 -9.81
N LYS A 76 1.10 -9.32 -9.85
CA LYS A 76 2.32 -9.11 -9.07
C LYS A 76 2.07 -8.93 -7.58
N LEU A 77 0.84 -8.72 -7.12
CA LEU A 77 0.51 -8.38 -5.73
C LEU A 77 1.14 -9.34 -4.70
N ALA A 78 1.08 -10.65 -4.95
CA ALA A 78 1.69 -11.64 -4.04
C ALA A 78 3.21 -11.49 -3.98
N THR A 79 3.86 -11.37 -5.15
CA THR A 79 5.32 -11.20 -5.25
C THR A 79 5.81 -9.89 -4.61
N TRP A 80 4.99 -8.83 -4.64
CA TRP A 80 5.27 -7.60 -3.93
C TRP A 80 5.28 -7.79 -2.43
N LYS A 81 4.32 -8.53 -1.86
CA LYS A 81 4.31 -8.77 -0.41
C LYS A 81 5.48 -9.63 0.05
N ILE A 82 5.80 -10.68 -0.71
CA ILE A 82 6.96 -11.53 -0.40
C ILE A 82 8.24 -10.70 -0.39
N TRP A 83 8.44 -9.86 -1.40
CA TRP A 83 9.63 -9.04 -1.50
C TRP A 83 9.69 -7.93 -0.45
N THR A 84 8.58 -7.24 -0.19
CA THR A 84 8.54 -6.20 0.86
C THR A 84 8.77 -6.79 2.25
N ASN A 85 8.28 -8.00 2.54
CA ASN A 85 8.63 -8.71 3.78
C ASN A 85 10.13 -9.00 3.88
N GLN A 86 10.79 -9.34 2.76
CA GLN A 86 12.25 -9.53 2.72
C GLN A 86 12.98 -8.22 3.00
N LEU A 87 12.54 -7.10 2.40
CA LEU A 87 13.11 -5.77 2.66
C LEU A 87 12.97 -5.36 4.13
N GLU A 88 11.83 -5.63 4.77
CA GLU A 88 11.66 -5.37 6.19
C GLU A 88 12.69 -6.14 7.03
N ALA A 89 12.92 -7.42 6.72
CA ALA A 89 13.90 -8.26 7.42
C ALA A 89 15.34 -7.81 7.16
N GLU A 90 15.67 -7.46 5.91
CA GLU A 90 16.96 -6.89 5.52
C GLU A 90 17.24 -5.60 6.31
N PHE A 91 16.26 -4.70 6.38
CA PHE A 91 16.39 -3.45 7.12
C PHE A 91 16.57 -3.72 8.61
N ALA A 92 15.74 -4.57 9.21
CA ALA A 92 15.85 -4.92 10.63
C ALA A 92 17.22 -5.52 10.99
N ALA A 93 17.83 -6.29 10.10
CA ALA A 93 19.13 -6.93 10.35
C ALA A 93 20.32 -5.95 10.32
N GLN A 94 20.24 -4.86 9.55
CA GLN A 94 21.29 -3.85 9.43
C GLN A 94 21.05 -2.59 10.29
N PHE A 95 19.81 -2.39 10.74
CA PHE A 95 19.41 -1.20 11.47
C PHE A 95 19.92 -1.23 12.90
N VAL A 96 20.72 -0.22 13.26
CA VAL A 96 21.15 -0.03 14.64
C VAL A 96 20.09 0.81 15.34
N SER A 97 19.13 0.14 15.95
CA SER A 97 18.08 0.83 16.70
C SER A 97 18.68 1.64 17.86
N PRO A 98 18.27 2.92 18.02
CA PRO A 98 18.63 3.71 19.19
C PRO A 98 17.81 3.35 20.44
N ALA A 99 16.77 2.52 20.33
CA ALA A 99 15.92 2.12 21.44
C ALA A 99 16.50 0.94 22.24
N VAL A 100 16.09 0.84 23.51
CA VAL A 100 16.49 -0.25 24.41
C VAL A 100 15.24 -0.83 25.08
N PRO A 101 14.87 -2.11 24.82
CA PRO A 101 15.50 -3.02 23.85
C PRO A 101 15.31 -2.54 22.40
N ALA A 102 16.18 -3.00 21.50
CA ALA A 102 16.09 -2.69 20.08
C ALA A 102 14.77 -3.20 19.47
N GLU A 103 14.13 -2.38 18.63
CA GLU A 103 12.94 -2.79 17.87
C GLU A 103 13.26 -3.95 16.92
N SER A 104 12.46 -5.01 16.98
CA SER A 104 12.62 -6.19 16.11
C SER A 104 12.11 -5.97 14.68
N ARG A 105 11.27 -4.94 14.47
CA ARG A 105 10.64 -4.62 13.19
C ARG A 105 10.54 -3.11 12.98
N PRO A 106 11.67 -2.40 12.83
CA PRO A 106 11.67 -0.93 12.74
C PRO A 106 11.00 -0.37 11.47
N LEU A 107 10.59 -1.22 10.52
CA LEU A 107 9.95 -0.85 9.26
C LEU A 107 8.81 -1.83 8.93
N ASN A 108 7.67 -1.30 8.49
CA ASN A 108 6.54 -2.06 7.94
C ASN A 108 6.18 -1.52 6.55
N LEU A 109 6.05 -2.43 5.59
CA LEU A 109 5.74 -2.16 4.19
C LEU A 109 4.50 -2.94 3.78
N ASP A 110 3.43 -2.22 3.51
CA ASP A 110 2.15 -2.80 3.09
C ASP A 110 1.88 -2.48 1.61
N PRO A 111 2.26 -3.38 0.69
CA PRO A 111 2.01 -3.20 -0.72
C PRO A 111 0.56 -3.50 -1.10
N GLY A 112 0.11 -2.79 -2.13
CA GLY A 112 -1.21 -2.91 -2.68
C GLY A 112 -1.32 -2.27 -4.05
N TYR A 113 -2.56 -2.13 -4.52
CA TYR A 113 -2.85 -1.39 -5.73
C TYR A 113 -4.22 -0.74 -5.70
N VAL A 114 -4.37 0.30 -6.52
CA VAL A 114 -5.63 1.00 -6.77
C VAL A 114 -6.12 0.71 -8.18
N THR A 115 -7.42 0.49 -8.29
CA THR A 115 -8.19 0.37 -9.54
C THR A 115 -9.25 1.46 -9.60
N GLU A 116 -10.04 1.51 -10.68
CA GLU A 116 -11.22 2.40 -10.72
C GLU A 116 -12.28 2.11 -9.65
N ALA A 117 -12.29 0.90 -9.09
CA ALA A 117 -13.38 0.40 -8.25
C ALA A 117 -12.95 0.03 -6.82
N LYS A 118 -11.66 -0.09 -6.53
CA LYS A 118 -11.16 -0.60 -5.25
C LYS A 118 -9.70 -0.29 -4.99
N LEU A 119 -9.36 -0.19 -3.71
CA LEU A 119 -8.03 -0.37 -3.15
C LEU A 119 -7.90 -1.81 -2.66
N VAL A 120 -6.80 -2.48 -3.01
CA VAL A 120 -6.48 -3.83 -2.57
C VAL A 120 -5.11 -3.83 -1.88
N LEU A 121 -5.02 -4.48 -0.72
CA LEU A 121 -3.74 -4.70 -0.01
C LEU A 121 -3.40 -6.19 0.03
N ALA A 122 -2.10 -6.49 0.03
CA ALA A 122 -1.60 -7.84 0.26
C ALA A 122 -1.33 -8.10 1.74
N THR A 123 -1.50 -9.35 2.18
CA THR A 123 -1.25 -9.74 3.58
C THR A 123 -0.91 -11.22 3.69
N THR A 124 -0.18 -11.59 4.74
CA THR A 124 0.09 -12.99 5.12
C THR A 124 -0.98 -13.56 6.05
N LYS A 125 -1.84 -12.70 6.61
CA LYS A 125 -2.84 -13.06 7.62
C LYS A 125 -4.13 -13.49 6.94
N ASP A 126 -4.51 -14.75 7.08
CA ASP A 126 -5.80 -15.26 6.57
C ASP A 126 -6.98 -14.81 7.48
N ARG A 127 -8.08 -14.38 6.86
CA ARG A 127 -9.33 -13.94 7.51
C ARG A 127 -10.52 -14.20 6.57
N ASP A 128 -11.72 -14.21 7.13
CA ASP A 128 -13.00 -14.48 6.46
C ASP A 128 -13.25 -13.75 5.12
N HIS A 129 -12.72 -12.54 4.97
CA HIS A 129 -12.91 -11.68 3.80
C HIS A 129 -11.68 -11.61 2.88
N ARG A 130 -10.62 -12.36 3.19
CA ARG A 130 -9.35 -12.34 2.46
C ARG A 130 -9.28 -13.52 1.50
N ILE A 131 -8.79 -13.24 0.30
CA ILE A 131 -8.78 -14.22 -0.79
C ILE A 131 -7.34 -14.68 -0.97
N TYR A 132 -7.10 -15.98 -0.87
CA TYR A 132 -5.80 -16.56 -1.16
C TYR A 132 -5.37 -16.27 -2.61
N LEU A 133 -4.13 -15.81 -2.78
CA LEU A 133 -3.52 -15.60 -4.08
C LEU A 133 -2.62 -16.79 -4.44
N CYS A 134 -1.48 -16.88 -3.74
CA CYS A 134 -0.46 -17.93 -3.84
C CYS A 134 0.56 -17.75 -2.69
N ASP A 135 1.41 -18.74 -2.43
CA ASP A 135 2.60 -18.61 -1.55
C ASP A 135 2.34 -18.06 -0.14
N GLY A 136 1.16 -18.34 0.41
CA GLY A 136 0.75 -17.86 1.73
C GLY A 136 0.33 -16.38 1.76
N ILE A 137 0.20 -15.73 0.60
CA ILE A 137 -0.27 -14.36 0.45
C ILE A 137 -1.74 -14.33 0.07
N TYR A 138 -2.45 -13.40 0.71
CA TYR A 138 -3.86 -13.13 0.51
C TYR A 138 -4.05 -11.67 0.06
N ALA A 139 -5.14 -11.43 -0.66
CA ALA A 139 -5.61 -10.10 -1.01
C ALA A 139 -6.80 -9.69 -0.15
N GLU A 140 -6.86 -8.42 0.20
CA GLU A 140 -7.99 -7.79 0.88
C GLU A 140 -8.48 -6.58 0.08
N VAL A 141 -9.78 -6.49 -0.18
CA VAL A 141 -10.39 -5.23 -0.64
C VAL A 141 -10.54 -4.30 0.57
N THR A 142 -9.62 -3.36 0.70
CA THR A 142 -9.57 -2.44 1.85
C THR A 142 -10.52 -1.25 1.66
N LEU A 143 -10.72 -0.76 0.44
CA LEU A 143 -11.76 0.24 0.11
C LEU A 143 -12.43 -0.11 -1.20
N SER A 144 -13.71 0.26 -1.36
CA SER A 144 -14.44 0.15 -2.62
C SER A 144 -14.95 1.52 -3.08
N TYR A 145 -14.98 1.75 -4.38
CA TYR A 145 -15.54 2.96 -4.97
C TYR A 145 -16.91 2.68 -5.56
N THR A 146 -17.96 3.18 -4.92
CA THR A 146 -19.36 2.94 -5.30
C THR A 146 -20.17 4.21 -5.10
N GLY A 147 -21.08 4.54 -6.03
CA GLY A 147 -21.90 5.75 -5.91
C GLY A 147 -21.08 7.04 -5.88
N ARG A 148 -19.97 7.10 -6.64
CA ARG A 148 -19.03 8.23 -6.72
C ARG A 148 -18.29 8.57 -5.42
N ARG A 149 -18.18 7.61 -4.50
CA ARG A 149 -17.45 7.78 -3.24
C ARG A 149 -16.66 6.52 -2.88
N TRP A 150 -15.55 6.71 -2.19
CA TRP A 150 -14.87 5.62 -1.49
C TRP A 150 -15.68 5.22 -0.26
N THR A 151 -15.83 3.91 -0.08
CA THR A 151 -16.58 3.28 1.01
C THR A 151 -15.68 2.29 1.70
N SER A 152 -15.59 2.41 3.02
CA SER A 152 -14.90 1.45 3.87
C SER A 152 -15.78 0.26 4.20
N HIS A 153 -15.13 -0.85 4.53
CA HIS A 153 -15.73 -2.09 4.99
C HIS A 153 -15.56 -2.24 6.50
N ARG A 154 -16.25 -3.21 7.10
CA ARG A 154 -16.12 -3.50 8.54
C ARG A 154 -14.68 -3.82 8.96
N TRP A 155 -13.87 -4.34 8.04
CA TRP A 155 -12.48 -4.74 8.24
C TRP A 155 -11.45 -3.69 7.80
N THR A 156 -11.86 -2.61 7.13
CA THR A 156 -10.92 -1.56 6.68
C THR A 156 -10.18 -0.98 7.87
N TYR A 157 -8.85 -0.97 7.82
CA TYR A 157 -8.03 -0.40 8.88
C TYR A 157 -8.39 1.08 9.14
N PRO A 158 -8.42 1.54 10.41
CA PRO A 158 -8.86 2.90 10.75
C PRO A 158 -8.10 4.00 10.00
N ASP A 159 -6.80 3.82 9.82
CA ASP A 159 -5.87 4.73 9.16
C ASP A 159 -6.11 4.86 7.63
N TYR A 160 -6.91 3.97 7.03
CA TYR A 160 -7.39 4.07 5.65
C TYR A 160 -8.77 4.73 5.53
N ARG A 161 -9.43 5.04 6.65
CA ARG A 161 -10.73 5.73 6.69
C ARG A 161 -10.58 7.26 6.78
N THR A 162 -9.37 7.75 6.98
CA THR A 162 -9.07 9.18 7.10
C THR A 162 -9.26 9.89 5.76
N GLU A 163 -9.61 11.18 5.80
CA GLU A 163 -9.77 11.99 4.59
C GLU A 163 -8.49 12.03 3.75
N LEU A 164 -7.33 12.04 4.41
CA LEU A 164 -6.02 12.03 3.77
C LEU A 164 -5.77 10.75 2.99
N ALA A 165 -6.08 9.58 3.58
CA ALA A 165 -5.96 8.30 2.89
C ALA A 165 -6.94 8.22 1.71
N ILE A 166 -8.20 8.63 1.90
CA ILE A 166 -9.20 8.66 0.82
C ILE A 166 -8.77 9.58 -0.32
N ALA A 167 -8.24 10.77 -0.01
CA ALA A 167 -7.74 11.71 -1.01
C ALA A 167 -6.55 11.14 -1.80
N PHE A 168 -5.62 10.46 -1.13
CA PHE A 168 -4.50 9.79 -1.79
C PHE A 168 -4.98 8.69 -2.75
N VAL A 169 -5.90 7.83 -2.31
CA VAL A 169 -6.46 6.75 -3.13
C VAL A 169 -7.27 7.31 -4.32
N GLU A 170 -8.00 8.41 -4.13
CA GLU A 170 -8.70 9.09 -5.24
C GLU A 170 -7.72 9.64 -6.28
N ARG A 171 -6.60 10.24 -5.86
CA ARG A 171 -5.56 10.69 -6.81
C ARG A 171 -4.96 9.53 -7.60
N CYS A 172 -4.68 8.40 -6.95
CA CYS A 172 -4.23 7.17 -7.63
C CYS A 172 -5.25 6.73 -8.70
N ARG A 173 -6.54 6.74 -8.35
CA ARG A 173 -7.62 6.35 -9.26
C ARG A 173 -7.77 7.32 -10.44
N LEU A 174 -7.65 8.63 -10.22
CA LEU A 174 -7.71 9.63 -11.29
C LEU A 174 -6.53 9.50 -12.24
N GLN A 175 -5.33 9.26 -11.73
CA GLN A 175 -4.14 9.01 -12.56
C GLN A 175 -4.24 7.71 -13.36
N LEU A 176 -4.83 6.65 -12.79
CA LEU A 176 -5.06 5.41 -13.55
C LEU A 176 -5.86 5.68 -14.83
N ARG A 177 -6.86 6.55 -14.75
CA ARG A 177 -7.73 6.89 -15.88
C ARG A 177 -7.00 7.53 -17.04
N GLU A 178 -5.93 8.28 -16.78
CA GLU A 178 -5.06 8.85 -17.82
C GLU A 178 -4.42 7.77 -18.71
N HIS A 179 -4.34 6.53 -18.22
CA HIS A 179 -3.75 5.39 -18.91
C HIS A 179 -4.82 4.44 -19.51
N LEU A 180 -6.11 4.69 -19.29
CA LEU A 180 -7.18 3.84 -19.80
C LEU A 180 -7.63 4.30 -21.21
N PRO A 181 -7.78 3.37 -22.16
CA PRO A 181 -8.29 3.70 -23.50
C PRO A 181 -9.66 4.36 -23.43
N GLY A 182 -9.81 5.52 -24.08
CA GLY A 182 -11.09 6.23 -24.18
C GLY A 182 -11.42 7.17 -23.01
N TRP A 183 -10.53 7.34 -22.03
CA TRP A 183 -10.71 8.40 -21.03
C TRP A 183 -10.36 9.76 -21.62
N GLN A 184 -11.34 10.66 -21.67
CA GLN A 184 -11.15 12.08 -21.98
C GLN A 184 -11.35 12.87 -20.69
N ARG A 185 -10.32 13.60 -20.24
CA ARG A 185 -10.44 14.55 -19.13
C ARG A 185 -11.43 15.63 -19.54
N LYS A 186 -12.68 15.55 -19.05
CA LYS A 186 -13.59 16.68 -19.16
C LYS A 186 -13.00 17.80 -18.31
N VAL A 187 -12.46 18.82 -18.96
CA VAL A 187 -12.13 20.09 -18.30
C VAL A 187 -13.46 20.60 -17.74
N LEU A 188 -13.54 20.71 -16.42
CA LEU A 188 -14.62 21.44 -15.78
C LEU A 188 -14.29 22.91 -16.02
N GLU A 189 -15.05 23.56 -16.92
CA GLU A 189 -15.15 25.02 -17.00
C GLU A 189 -15.86 25.57 -15.76
#